data_AF-R5QPP2-F1
#
_entry.id   AF-R5QPP2-F1
#
_cell.length_a   1.000
_cell.length_b   1.000
_cell.length_c   1.000
_cell.angle_alpha   90.00
_cell.angle_beta   90.00
_cell.angle_gamma   90.00
#
_symmetry.space_group_name_H-M   'P 1'
#
loop_
_entity.id
_entity.type
_entity.pdbx_description
1 polymer ?
#
loop_
_entity_poly.entity_id
_entity_poly.type
_entity_poly.pdbx_seq_one_letter_code
_entity_poly.pdbx_strand_id
1 'polypeptide(L)'
;MLSAEIINLEYDFIDNGNGDLMMLIQAVPDSPAAPVFYFDGLNAALFKRSDNQLAPIAYIPAKVRKLLTQIEQILVAEMNDDEEFGEVYKAPVIIPEDGILPYPQEMLDDVNPEILKNGENNA
;
A
#
# COMPACT_ATOMS: atom_id res chain seq x y z
N MET A 1 -6.73 19.78 13.17
CA MET A 1 -6.39 18.41 12.75
C MET A 1 -6.43 18.45 11.23
N LEU A 2 -5.33 18.18 10.55
CA LEU A 2 -5.37 18.02 9.09
C LEU A 2 -5.98 16.65 8.84
N SER A 3 -7.06 16.59 8.07
CA SER A 3 -7.63 15.33 7.58
C SER A 3 -6.57 14.60 6.75
N ALA A 4 -6.50 13.28 6.85
CA ALA A 4 -5.62 12.50 6.00
C ALA A 4 -6.03 12.68 4.53
N GLU A 5 -5.06 12.88 3.66
CA GLU A 5 -5.25 12.97 2.22
C GLU A 5 -5.18 11.58 1.59
N ILE A 6 -6.09 11.33 0.64
CA ILE A 6 -6.01 10.17 -0.24
C ILE A 6 -5.25 10.49 -1.49
N ILE A 7 -4.13 9.79 -1.63
CA ILE A 7 -3.28 9.86 -2.81
C ILE A 7 -3.53 8.62 -3.66
N ASN A 8 -3.70 8.84 -4.96
CA ASN A 8 -3.70 7.76 -5.93
C ASN A 8 -2.26 7.52 -6.36
N LEU A 9 -1.76 6.31 -6.14
CA LEU A 9 -0.42 5.92 -6.56
C LEU A 9 -0.50 5.04 -7.79
N GLU A 10 0.36 5.33 -8.76
CA GLU A 10 0.82 4.30 -9.68
C GLU A 10 1.82 3.42 -8.93
N TYR A 11 1.60 2.11 -8.94
CA TYR A 11 2.42 1.16 -8.21
C TYR A 11 2.68 -0.11 -9.01
N ASP A 12 3.83 -0.73 -8.74
CA ASP A 12 4.16 -2.08 -9.20
C ASP A 12 4.87 -2.87 -8.09
N PHE A 13 4.79 -4.20 -8.16
CA PHE A 13 5.46 -5.11 -7.24
C PHE A 13 6.53 -5.90 -7.96
N ILE A 14 7.75 -5.79 -7.47
CA ILE A 14 8.91 -6.46 -8.03
C ILE A 14 9.54 -7.37 -6.97
N ASP A 15 9.90 -8.58 -7.39
CA ASP A 15 10.81 -9.43 -6.62
C ASP A 15 12.24 -8.95 -6.89
N ASN A 16 12.94 -8.50 -5.84
CA ASN A 16 14.29 -7.95 -5.99
C ASN A 16 15.36 -9.01 -6.30
N GLY A 17 14.96 -10.27 -6.53
CA GLY A 17 15.85 -11.38 -6.86
C GLY A 17 16.58 -11.99 -5.65
N ASN A 18 16.43 -11.38 -4.47
CA ASN A 18 16.93 -11.91 -3.19
C ASN A 18 15.79 -12.46 -2.31
N GLY A 19 14.56 -12.47 -2.83
CA GLY A 19 13.37 -12.92 -2.10
C GLY A 19 12.71 -11.83 -1.24
N ASP A 20 13.16 -10.58 -1.34
CA ASP A 20 12.42 -9.46 -0.73
C ASP A 20 11.46 -8.86 -1.76
N LEU A 21 10.23 -8.62 -1.30
CA LEU A 21 9.23 -7.91 -2.08
C LEU A 21 9.51 -6.41 -2.04
N MET A 22 9.55 -5.79 -3.22
CA MET A 22 9.62 -4.35 -3.38
C MET A 22 8.33 -3.83 -4.02
N MET A 23 7.80 -2.72 -3.49
CA MET A 23 6.78 -1.91 -4.14
C MET A 23 7.44 -0.67 -4.73
N LEU A 24 7.31 -0.50 -6.04
CA LEU A 24 7.65 0.75 -6.72
C LEU A 24 6.45 1.67 -6.71
N ILE A 25 6.66 2.95 -6.44
CA ILE A 25 5.64 4.00 -6.55
C ILE A 25 6.22 5.24 -7.21
N GLN A 26 5.38 6.07 -7.81
CA GLN A 26 5.80 7.43 -8.18
C GLN A 26 6.13 8.24 -6.92
N ALA A 27 7.17 9.07 -7.00
CA ALA A 27 7.56 9.94 -5.90
C ALA A 27 6.43 10.88 -5.48
N VAL A 28 6.22 10.96 -4.17
CA VAL A 28 5.20 11.80 -3.55
C VAL A 28 5.89 12.96 -2.83
N PRO A 29 5.33 14.19 -2.82
CA PRO A 29 5.86 15.28 -2.03
C PRO A 29 6.06 14.92 -0.56
N ASP A 30 7.07 15.55 0.04
CA ASP A 30 7.56 15.36 1.40
C ASP A 30 8.16 13.97 1.67
N SER A 31 8.98 13.84 2.71
CA SER A 31 9.56 12.54 3.09
C SER A 31 8.50 11.62 3.73
N PRO A 32 8.60 10.29 3.55
CA PRO A 32 7.75 9.33 4.26
C PRO A 32 7.95 9.45 5.78
N ALA A 33 6.89 9.21 6.55
CA ALA A 33 6.93 9.37 8.01
C ALA A 33 6.18 8.23 8.71
N ALA A 34 6.93 7.28 9.26
CA ALA A 34 6.38 6.05 9.86
C ALA A 34 5.43 5.29 8.91
N PRO A 35 5.93 4.87 7.73
CA PRO A 35 5.11 4.20 6.74
C PRO A 35 4.67 2.82 7.22
N VAL A 36 3.47 2.39 6.86
CA VAL A 36 2.90 1.07 7.17
C VAL A 36 2.11 0.57 5.97
N PHE A 37 2.27 -0.71 5.64
CA PHE A 37 1.51 -1.38 4.59
C PHE A 37 0.49 -2.34 5.23
N TYR A 38 -0.77 -1.92 5.31
CA TYR A 38 -1.85 -2.76 5.82
C TYR A 38 -2.35 -3.66 4.70
N PHE A 39 -2.26 -4.98 4.86
CA PHE A 39 -2.74 -5.96 3.89
C PHE A 39 -3.96 -6.69 4.46
N ASP A 40 -5.04 -6.79 3.70
CA ASP A 40 -6.29 -7.45 4.14
C ASP A 40 -6.18 -8.99 4.21
N GLY A 41 -5.06 -9.56 3.73
CA GLY A 41 -4.85 -11.00 3.63
C GLY A 41 -5.46 -11.63 2.36
N LEU A 42 -6.14 -10.85 1.52
CA LEU A 42 -6.95 -11.32 0.40
C LEU A 42 -6.56 -10.72 -0.94
N ASN A 43 -6.67 -9.42 -1.16
CA ASN A 43 -6.29 -8.80 -2.44
C ASN A 43 -6.12 -7.28 -2.42
N ALA A 44 -6.42 -6.61 -1.30
CA ALA A 44 -6.31 -5.17 -1.18
C ALA A 44 -5.36 -4.79 -0.05
N ALA A 45 -4.80 -3.59 -0.16
CA ALA A 45 -4.02 -3.00 0.91
C ALA A 45 -4.34 -1.52 1.08
N LEU A 46 -3.96 -1.00 2.23
CA LEU A 46 -3.86 0.42 2.50
C LEU A 46 -2.40 0.73 2.82
N PHE A 47 -1.76 1.50 1.95
CA PHE A 47 -0.43 2.00 2.23
C PHE A 47 -0.54 3.36 2.94
N LYS A 48 -0.19 3.38 4.22
CA LYS A 48 -0.02 4.60 4.98
C LYS A 48 1.43 5.06 4.78
N ARG A 49 1.66 6.10 3.97
CA ARG A 49 3.00 6.66 3.79
C ARG A 49 3.39 7.56 4.97
N SER A 50 2.41 8.27 5.50
CA SER A 50 2.49 9.11 6.69
C SER A 50 1.13 9.22 7.38
N ASP A 51 1.05 9.87 8.55
CA ASP A 51 -0.23 10.12 9.24
C ASP A 51 -1.24 10.92 8.39
N ASN A 52 -0.77 11.66 7.40
CA ASN A 52 -1.58 12.50 6.52
C ASN A 52 -1.64 12.03 5.06
N GLN A 53 -0.98 10.93 4.69
CA GLN A 53 -0.97 10.41 3.31
C GLN A 53 -1.31 8.92 3.32
N LEU A 54 -2.48 8.58 2.77
CA LEU A 54 -2.97 7.21 2.66
C LEU A 54 -3.22 6.88 1.19
N ALA A 55 -2.80 5.70 0.76
CA ALA A 55 -2.93 5.21 -0.60
C ALA A 55 -3.64 3.86 -0.61
N PRO A 56 -4.90 3.79 -1.11
CA PRO A 56 -5.57 2.53 -1.38
C PRO A 56 -4.85 1.75 -2.49
N ILE A 57 -4.52 0.50 -2.22
CA ILE A 57 -3.93 -0.44 -3.19
C ILE A 57 -5.02 -1.45 -3.55
N ALA A 58 -5.74 -1.15 -4.62
CA ALA A 58 -6.97 -1.87 -4.98
C ALA A 58 -6.75 -3.29 -5.52
N TYR A 59 -5.53 -3.63 -5.95
CA TYR A 59 -5.24 -4.95 -6.51
C TYR A 59 -3.82 -5.40 -6.19
N ILE A 60 -3.72 -6.59 -5.59
CA ILE A 60 -2.45 -7.26 -5.32
C ILE A 60 -2.38 -8.56 -6.12
N PRO A 61 -1.37 -8.75 -7.00
CA PRO A 61 -1.23 -9.97 -7.79
C PRO A 61 -1.10 -11.23 -6.93
N ALA A 62 -1.63 -12.35 -7.42
CA ALA A 62 -1.67 -13.62 -6.65
C ALA A 62 -0.32 -14.07 -6.06
N LYS A 63 0.77 -13.88 -6.80
CA LYS A 63 2.12 -14.23 -6.34
C LYS A 63 2.59 -13.32 -5.20
N VAL A 64 2.26 -12.03 -5.28
CA VAL A 64 2.63 -11.01 -4.28
C VAL A 64 1.89 -11.24 -2.97
N ARG A 65 0.60 -11.59 -3.03
CA ARG A 65 -0.22 -11.91 -1.84
C ARG A 65 0.42 -12.97 -0.96
N LYS A 66 0.95 -14.04 -1.58
CA LYS A 66 1.63 -15.11 -0.86
C LYS A 66 2.91 -14.64 -0.16
N LEU A 67 3.65 -13.72 -0.77
CA LEU A 67 4.86 -13.16 -0.16
C LEU A 67 4.52 -12.23 1.00
N LEU A 68 3.48 -11.40 0.85
CA LEU A 68 3.02 -10.48 1.90
C LEU A 68 2.62 -11.18 3.21
N THR A 69 2.15 -12.44 3.15
CA THR A 69 1.84 -13.21 4.38
C THR A 69 3.08 -13.82 5.05
N GLN A 70 4.26 -13.72 4.41
CA GLN A 70 5.49 -14.35 4.86
C GLN A 70 6.57 -13.35 5.28
N ILE A 71 6.40 -12.07 4.95
CA ILE A 71 7.37 -11.01 5.24
C ILE A 71 6.82 -10.07 6.32
N GLU A 72 7.72 -9.57 7.16
CA GLU A 72 7.36 -8.55 8.17
C GLU A 72 7.40 -7.13 7.62
N GLN A 73 8.11 -6.93 6.50
CA GLN A 73 8.42 -5.62 5.93
C GLN A 73 8.45 -5.71 4.42
N ILE A 74 7.93 -4.69 3.74
CA ILE A 74 8.07 -4.49 2.30
C ILE A 74 9.06 -3.35 2.06
N LEU A 75 9.90 -3.49 1.03
CA LEU A 75 10.75 -2.39 0.56
C LEU A 75 9.93 -1.49 -0.35
N VAL A 76 9.94 -0.19 -0.12
CA VAL A 76 9.28 0.80 -0.97
C VAL A 76 10.35 1.64 -1.64
N ALA A 77 10.26 1.80 -2.95
CA ALA A 77 11.13 2.65 -3.74
C ALA A 77 10.28 3.66 -4.51
N GLU A 78 10.57 4.94 -4.28
CA GLU A 78 9.91 6.05 -4.94
C GLU A 78 10.73 6.48 -6.16
N MET A 79 10.13 6.43 -7.35
CA MET A 79 10.76 6.84 -8.60
C MET A 79 10.33 8.25 -8.96
N ASN A 80 11.29 9.13 -9.20
CA ASN A 80 11.01 10.47 -9.70
C ASN A 80 10.69 10.44 -11.21
N ASP A 81 10.30 11.60 -11.76
CA ASP A 81 9.94 11.73 -13.18
C ASP A 81 11.10 11.42 -14.14
N ASP A 82 12.34 11.44 -13.65
CA ASP A 82 13.56 11.10 -14.39
C ASP A 82 13.94 9.61 -14.25
N GLU A 83 13.05 8.76 -13.71
CA GLU A 83 13.26 7.33 -13.42
C GLU A 83 14.43 7.04 -12.45
N GLU A 84 14.91 8.06 -11.72
CA GLU A 84 15.90 7.88 -10.67
C GLU A 84 15.20 7.53 -9.33
N PHE A 85 15.88 6.72 -8.52
CA PHE A 85 15.43 6.43 -7.17
C PHE A 85 15.52 7.68 -6.31
N GLY A 86 14.37 8.17 -5.84
CA GLY A 86 14.27 9.16 -4.78
C GLY A 86 14.46 8.50 -3.42
N GLU A 87 13.36 8.34 -2.68
CA GLU A 87 13.36 7.72 -1.37
C GLU A 87 13.26 6.18 -1.46
N VAL A 88 14.05 5.48 -0.66
CA VAL A 88 14.00 4.01 -0.54
C VAL A 88 13.95 3.63 0.94
N TYR A 89 12.89 2.96 1.37
CA TYR A 89 12.62 2.71 2.78
C TYR A 89 11.83 1.43 3.00
N LYS A 90 11.80 0.94 4.25
CA LYS A 90 11.03 -0.24 4.63
C LYS A 90 9.73 0.19 5.31
N ALA A 91 8.63 -0.46 4.95
CA ALA A 91 7.34 -0.32 5.61
C ALA A 91 6.96 -1.66 6.25
N PRO A 92 6.56 -1.71 7.54
CA PRO A 92 6.03 -2.92 8.14
C PRO A 92 4.77 -3.39 7.40
N VAL A 93 4.63 -4.69 7.23
CA VAL A 93 3.42 -5.31 6.72
C VAL A 93 2.57 -5.72 7.91
N ILE A 94 1.35 -5.20 7.99
CA ILE A 94 0.40 -5.51 9.06
C ILE A 94 -0.85 -6.13 8.43
N ILE A 95 -1.23 -7.31 8.91
CA ILE A 95 -2.51 -7.94 8.57
C ILE A 95 -3.44 -7.69 9.77
N PRO A 96 -4.50 -6.88 9.63
CA PRO A 96 -5.47 -6.66 10.71
C PRO A 96 -6.12 -7.97 11.16
N GLU A 97 -6.39 -8.12 12.45
CA GLU A 97 -6.95 -9.37 13.01
C GLU A 97 -8.34 -9.71 12.43
N ASP A 98 -9.12 -8.69 12.08
CA ASP A 98 -10.45 -8.80 11.48
C ASP A 98 -10.43 -8.72 9.93
N GLY A 99 -9.25 -8.54 9.33
CA GLY A 99 -9.08 -8.33 7.90
C GLY A 99 -9.58 -6.96 7.40
N ILE A 100 -9.94 -6.04 8.31
CA ILE A 100 -10.49 -4.73 7.94
C ILE A 100 -9.36 -3.71 7.83
N LEU A 101 -9.18 -3.14 6.64
CA LEU A 101 -8.20 -2.08 6.41
C LEU A 101 -8.58 -0.80 7.18
N PRO A 102 -7.64 -0.15 7.87
CA PRO A 102 -7.91 0.97 8.78
C PRO A 102 -8.09 2.29 8.03
N TYR A 103 -9.11 2.38 7.18
CA TYR A 103 -9.51 3.64 6.56
C TYR A 103 -10.06 4.61 7.62
N PRO A 104 -9.69 5.90 7.60
CA PRO A 104 -10.37 6.94 8.36
C PRO A 104 -11.89 6.89 8.14
N GLN A 105 -12.66 7.05 9.22
CA GLN A 105 -14.13 6.97 9.16
C GLN A 105 -14.74 7.93 8.14
N GLU A 106 -14.19 9.16 8.07
CA GLU A 106 -14.59 10.21 7.12
C GLU A 106 -14.48 9.75 5.66
N MET A 107 -13.61 8.78 5.37
CA MET A 107 -13.48 8.22 4.03
C MET A 107 -14.47 7.09 3.76
N LEU A 108 -14.86 6.31 4.75
CA LEU A 108 -15.87 5.26 4.54
C LEU A 108 -17.22 5.85 4.14
N ASP A 109 -17.44 7.12 4.48
CA ASP A 109 -18.64 7.87 4.11
C ASP A 109 -18.62 8.36 2.65
N ASP A 110 -17.43 8.56 2.06
CA ASP A 110 -17.22 9.07 0.68
C ASP A 110 -16.74 7.98 -0.31
N VAL A 111 -16.23 6.84 0.17
CA VAL A 111 -15.73 5.75 -0.66
C VAL A 111 -16.89 4.89 -1.16
N ASN A 112 -17.03 4.80 -2.49
CA ASN A 112 -17.97 3.88 -3.13
C ASN A 112 -17.77 2.45 -2.59
N PRO A 113 -18.81 1.79 -2.02
CA PRO A 113 -18.71 0.44 -1.46
C PRO A 113 -18.14 -0.60 -2.42
N GLU A 114 -18.21 -0.36 -3.73
CA GLU A 114 -17.63 -1.22 -4.77
C GLU A 114 -16.09 -1.27 -4.72
N ILE A 115 -15.42 -0.18 -4.29
CA ILE A 115 -13.95 -0.15 -4.13
C ILE A 115 -13.52 -1.09 -2.99
N LEU A 116 -14.35 -1.23 -1.96
CA LEU A 116 -14.14 -2.16 -0.86
C LEU A 116 -14.47 -3.62 -1.23
N LYS A 117 -15.19 -3.85 -2.35
CA LYS A 117 -15.70 -5.18 -2.77
C LYS A 117 -14.98 -5.83 -3.94
N ASN A 118 -14.10 -5.12 -4.65
CA ASN A 118 -13.38 -5.66 -5.81
C ASN A 118 -12.36 -6.78 -5.46
N GLY A 119 -12.35 -7.21 -4.19
CA GLY A 119 -12.03 -8.54 -3.66
C GLY A 119 -12.42 -9.77 -4.48
N GLU A 120 -13.66 -9.80 -4.95
CA GLU A 120 -14.35 -11.08 -5.13
C GLU A 120 -14.39 -11.61 -6.58
N ASN A 121 -13.88 -10.87 -7.57
CA ASN A 121 -14.16 -11.17 -8.99
C ASN A 121 -13.02 -11.78 -9.81
N ASN A 122 -11.95 -12.31 -9.20
CA ASN A 122 -10.89 -13.01 -9.93
C ASN A 122 -10.54 -14.36 -9.26
N ALA A 123 -11.55 -15.24 -9.15
CA ALA A 123 -11.39 -16.67 -8.87
C ALA A 123 -11.03 -17.44 -10.16
#